data_AF-A0A0G0LZA8-F1
#
_entry.id   AF-A0A0G0LZA8-F1
#
_cell.length_a   1.000
_cell.length_b   1.000
_cell.length_c   1.000
_cell.angle_alpha   90.00
_cell.angle_beta   90.00
_cell.angle_gamma   90.00
#
_symmetry.space_group_name_H-M   'P 1'
#
loop_
_entity.id
_entity.type
_entity.pdbx_description
1 polymer ?
#
loop_
_entity_poly.entity_id
_entity_poly.type
_entity_poly.pdbx_seq_one_letter_code
_entity_poly.pdbx_strand_id
1 'polypeptide(L)'
;MPLTVIILTKNEERNILDCLEGVFGSDQIIVIDDDSSDRTVEVIESLKKKNIEIFKHKLNGDFAKQRDFALSKAKSDWVYRQY
;
A
#
# COMPACT_ATOMS: atom_id res chain seq x y z
N MET A 1 8.16 18.89 -1.40
CA MET A 1 7.60 18.17 -2.56
C MET A 1 6.83 16.99 -2.00
N PRO A 2 5.58 16.74 -2.40
CA PRO A 2 4.77 15.65 -1.85
C PRO A 2 5.30 14.28 -2.31
N LEU A 3 5.33 13.31 -1.40
CA LEU A 3 5.78 11.93 -1.65
C LEU A 3 4.62 10.94 -1.47
N THR A 4 4.41 10.10 -2.48
CA THR A 4 3.54 8.93 -2.39
C THR A 4 4.37 7.66 -2.28
N VAL A 5 4.04 6.82 -1.30
CA VAL A 5 4.58 5.46 -1.17
C VAL A 5 3.51 4.46 -1.59
N ILE A 6 3.88 3.51 -2.45
CA ILE A 6 3.02 2.40 -2.86
C ILE A 6 3.55 1.10 -2.25
N ILE A 7 2.66 0.37 -1.60
CA ILE A 7 2.90 -0.95 -1.00
C ILE A 7 1.93 -1.93 -1.67
N LEU A 8 2.46 -2.96 -2.31
CA LEU A 8 1.67 -4.11 -2.75
C LEU A 8 1.74 -5.16 -1.66
N THR A 9 0.62 -5.70 -1.21
CA THR A 9 0.59 -6.61 -0.06
C THR A 9 -0.33 -7.79 -0.26
N LYS A 10 0.04 -8.93 0.34
CA LYS A 10 -0.76 -10.13 0.44
C LYS A 10 -0.30 -10.97 1.62
N ASN A 11 -1.17 -11.17 2.61
CA ASN A 11 -0.89 -12.00 3.79
C ASN A 11 0.39 -11.59 4.55
N GLU A 12 0.53 -10.29 4.83
CA GLU A 12 1.68 -9.68 5.49
C GLU A 12 1.36 -9.20 6.92
N GLU A 13 0.41 -9.82 7.64
CA GLU A 13 -0.02 -9.36 8.98
C GLU A 13 1.14 -9.21 9.99
N ARG A 14 2.25 -9.91 9.77
CA ARG A 14 3.44 -9.89 10.64
C ARG A 14 4.45 -8.81 10.29
N ASN A 15 4.48 -8.34 9.04
CA ASN A 15 5.53 -7.45 8.53
C ASN A 15 4.98 -6.06 8.15
N ILE A 16 3.67 -5.95 7.92
CA ILE A 16 3.06 -4.73 7.38
C ILE A 16 3.23 -3.52 8.29
N LEU A 17 3.26 -3.73 9.62
CA LEU A 17 3.49 -2.65 10.59
C LEU A 17 4.91 -2.10 10.52
N ASP A 18 5.91 -2.98 10.51
CA ASP A 18 7.33 -2.60 10.41
C ASP A 18 7.61 -1.89 9.07
N CYS A 19 7.00 -2.38 7.99
CA CYS A 19 7.05 -1.74 6.67
C CYS A 19 6.47 -0.31 6.72
N LEU A 20 5.29 -0.15 7.32
CA LEU A 20 4.63 1.15 7.44
C LEU A 20 5.38 2.14 8.34
N GLU A 21 6.06 1.66 9.38
CA GLU A 21 6.86 2.51 10.28
C GLU A 21 7.92 3.31 9.52
N GLY A 22 8.59 2.67 8.56
CA GLY A 22 9.63 3.30 7.74
C GLY A 22 9.10 4.38 6.79
N VAL A 23 7.80 4.43 6.53
CA VAL A 23 7.21 5.31 5.51
C VAL A 23 6.12 6.25 6.03
N PHE A 24 5.84 6.27 7.34
CA PHE A 24 4.84 7.16 7.94
C PHE A 24 5.08 8.66 7.71
N GLY A 25 6.31 9.06 7.37
CA GLY A 25 6.64 10.45 7.00
C GLY A 25 6.15 10.88 5.61
N SER A 26 5.56 9.99 4.82
CA SER A 26 5.09 10.27 3.46
C SER A 26 3.74 11.00 3.47
N ASP A 27 3.50 11.88 2.50
CA ASP A 27 2.24 12.62 2.37
C ASP A 27 1.06 11.70 2.01
N GLN A 28 1.33 10.64 1.24
CA GLN A 28 0.35 9.62 0.88
C GLN A 28 0.99 8.22 0.94
N ILE A 29 0.25 7.25 1.48
CA ILE A 29 0.61 5.84 1.47
C ILE A 29 -0.55 5.09 0.84
N ILE A 30 -0.26 4.33 -0.21
CA ILE A 30 -1.23 3.55 -0.97
C ILE A 30 -0.90 2.09 -0.75
N VAL A 31 -1.81 1.36 -0.13
CA VAL A 31 -1.70 -0.09 0.05
C VAL A 31 -2.64 -0.77 -0.93
N ILE A 32 -2.09 -1.61 -1.80
CA ILE A 32 -2.87 -2.47 -2.70
C ILE A 32 -2.87 -3.89 -2.14
N ASP A 33 -4.01 -4.33 -1.67
CA ASP A 33 -4.23 -5.68 -1.12
C ASP A 33 -4.66 -6.66 -2.22
N ASP A 34 -3.87 -7.71 -2.43
CA ASP A 34 -4.18 -8.84 -3.34
C ASP A 34 -5.03 -9.92 -2.63
N ASP A 35 -6.16 -9.48 -2.08
CA ASP A 35 -7.12 -10.29 -1.30
C ASP A 35 -6.42 -11.13 -0.22
N SER A 36 -5.86 -10.44 0.78
CA SER A 36 -5.35 -11.11 1.97
C SER A 36 -6.46 -11.89 2.68
N SER A 37 -6.11 -13.09 3.14
CA SER A 37 -6.97 -13.99 3.93
C SER A 37 -6.65 -13.95 5.44
N ASP A 38 -5.59 -13.25 5.81
CA ASP A 38 -5.18 -13.00 7.19
C ASP A 38 -5.65 -11.60 7.65
N ARG A 39 -5.09 -11.10 8.76
CA ARG A 39 -5.49 -9.81 9.34
C ARG A 39 -4.70 -8.62 8.79
N THR A 40 -4.02 -8.74 7.64
CA THR A 40 -3.21 -7.66 7.06
C THR A 40 -3.98 -6.34 6.98
N VAL A 41 -5.18 -6.36 6.39
CA VAL A 41 -6.01 -5.15 6.24
C VAL A 41 -6.48 -4.62 7.59
N GLU A 42 -6.96 -5.50 8.48
CA GLU A 42 -7.44 -5.13 9.81
C GLU A 42 -6.35 -4.42 10.63
N VAL A 43 -5.12 -4.93 10.56
CA VAL A 43 -3.95 -4.36 11.24
C VAL A 43 -3.64 -2.97 10.70
N ILE A 44 -3.67 -2.74 9.38
CA ILE A 44 -3.44 -1.41 8.80
C ILE A 44 -4.54 -0.44 9.22
N GLU A 45 -5.81 -0.83 9.14
CA GLU A 45 -6.95 0.02 9.51
C GLU A 45 -6.91 0.43 10.99
N SER A 46 -6.39 -0.45 11.86
CA SER A 46 -6.25 -0.18 13.30
C SER A 46 -5.33 1.01 13.62
N LEU A 47 -4.41 1.37 12.72
CA LEU A 47 -3.47 2.48 12.90
C LEU A 47 -4.13 3.86 12.85
N LYS A 48 -5.35 3.97 12.29
CA LYS A 48 -6.13 5.21 12.18
C LYS A 48 -5.35 6.39 11.57
N LYS A 49 -4.42 6.10 10.65
CA LYS A 49 -3.61 7.10 9.94
C LYS A 49 -4.41 7.66 8.76
N LYS A 50 -4.49 9.00 8.66
CA LYS A 50 -5.28 9.68 7.63
C LYS A 50 -4.65 9.67 6.23
N ASN A 51 -3.34 9.44 6.15
CA ASN A 51 -2.58 9.42 4.91
C ASN A 51 -2.46 8.02 4.29
N ILE A 52 -3.06 6.99 4.90
CA ILE A 52 -3.08 5.62 4.35
C ILE A 52 -4.39 5.39 3.62
N GLU A 53 -4.31 4.98 2.35
CA GLU A 53 -5.43 4.59 1.51
C GLU A 53 -5.25 3.12 1.11
N ILE A 54 -6.23 2.26 1.43
CA ILE A 54 -6.20 0.84 1.11
C ILE A 54 -7.13 0.57 -0.08
N PHE A 55 -6.62 -0.13 -1.10
CA PHE A 55 -7.40 -0.57 -2.25
C PHE A 55 -7.27 -2.07 -2.42
N LYS A 56 -8.39 -2.75 -2.65
CA LYS A 56 -8.39 -4.16 -3.04
C LYS A 56 -8.28 -4.28 -4.54
N HIS A 57 -7.27 -5.02 -5.00
CA HIS A 57 -7.11 -5.33 -6.43
C HIS A 57 -6.30 -6.61 -6.58
N LYS A 58 -6.90 -7.61 -7.23
CA LYS A 58 -6.24 -8.90 -7.47
C LYS A 58 -5.11 -8.77 -8.48
N LEU A 59 -3.95 -9.32 -8.15
CA LEU A 59 -2.77 -9.38 -9.01
C LEU A 59 -3.07 -10.17 -10.29
N ASN A 60 -3.79 -11.29 -10.19
CA ASN A 60 -4.14 -12.18 -11.31
C ASN A 60 -2.95 -12.56 -12.22
N GLY A 61 -1.74 -12.68 -11.63
CA GLY A 61 -0.51 -12.99 -12.36
C GLY A 61 0.07 -11.85 -13.20
N ASP A 62 -0.49 -10.64 -13.14
CA ASP A 62 -0.09 -9.49 -13.93
C ASP A 62 0.41 -8.34 -13.04
N PHE A 63 1.70 -8.41 -12.70
CA PHE A 63 2.37 -7.37 -11.91
C PHE A 63 2.39 -6.00 -12.58
N ALA A 64 2.40 -5.94 -13.91
CA ALA A 64 2.39 -4.67 -14.62
C ALA A 64 1.06 -3.96 -14.39
N LYS A 65 -0.06 -4.65 -14.56
CA LYS A 65 -1.39 -4.08 -14.27
C LYS A 65 -1.59 -3.72 -12.81
N GLN A 66 -1.08 -4.53 -11.88
CA GLN A 66 -1.14 -4.19 -10.45
C GLN A 66 -0.43 -2.87 -10.16
N ARG A 67 0.75 -2.67 -10.77
CA ARG A 67 1.53 -1.44 -10.64
C ARG A 67 0.84 -0.25 -11.29
N ASP A 68 0.29 -0.43 -12.49
CA ASP A 68 -0.41 0.64 -13.22
C ASP A 68 -1.67 1.07 -12.46
N PHE A 69 -2.40 0.11 -11.89
CA PHE A 69 -3.52 0.39 -11.00
C PHE A 69 -3.06 1.20 -9.79
N ALA A 70 -1.98 0.81 -9.12
CA ALA A 70 -1.45 1.51 -7.97
C ALA A 70 -1.01 2.95 -8.32
N LEU A 71 -0.30 3.12 -9.44
CA LEU A 71 0.15 4.42 -9.95
C LEU A 71 -1.03 5.34 -10.26
N SER A 72 -2.14 4.80 -10.78
CA SER A 72 -3.36 5.57 -11.04
C SER A 72 -3.98 6.20 -9.78
N LYS A 73 -3.58 5.75 -8.59
CA LYS A 73 -4.07 6.26 -7.30
C LYS A 73 -3.14 7.29 -6.66
N ALA A 74 -1.90 7.41 -7.16
CA ALA A 74 -0.92 8.36 -6.64
C ALA A 74 -1.33 9.80 -6.96
N LYS A 75 -1.26 10.68 -5.96
CA LYS A 75 -1.60 12.10 -6.08
C LYS A 75 -0.37 13.01 -6.24
N SER A 76 0.84 12.46 -6.08
CA SER A 76 2.09 13.21 -6.18
C SER A 76 2.84 12.93 -7.47
N ASP A 77 3.70 13.89 -7.84
CA ASP A 77 4.61 13.76 -8.99
C ASP A 77 5.71 12.71 -8.76
N TRP A 78 6.00 12.37 -7.50
CA TRP A 78 7.03 11.40 -7.11
C TRP A 78 6.45 10.20 -6.39
N VAL A 79 6.81 9.01 -6.85
CA VAL A 79 6.33 7.73 -6.31
C VAL A 79 7.51 6.84 -5.93
N TYR A 80 7.57 6.45 -4.67
CA TYR A 80 8.48 5.40 -4.19
C TYR A 80 7.75 4.05 -4.14
N ARG A 81 8.41 3.00 -4.64
CA ARG A 81 7.82 1.66 -4.80
C ARG A 81 8.64 0.65 -4.00
N GLN A 82 7.99 0.00 -3.04
CA GLN A 82 8.57 -1.12 -2.30
C GLN A 82 7.81 -2.39 -2.71
N TYR A 83 8.56 -3.41 -3.10
CA TYR A 83 8.04 -4.74 -3.47
C TYR A 83 8.34 -5.74 -2.36
#